data_AF-A0A2E8GTX7-F1
#
_entry.id   AF-A0A2E8GTX7-F1
#
_cell.length_a   1.000
_cell.length_b   1.000
_cell.length_c   1.000
_cell.angle_alpha   90.00
_cell.angle_beta   90.00
_cell.angle_gamma   90.00
#
_symmetry.space_group_name_H-M   'P 1'
#
loop_
_entity.id
_entity.type
_entity.pdbx_description
1 polymer ?
#
loop_
_entity_poly.entity_id
_entity_poly.type
_entity_poly.pdbx_seq_one_letter_code
_entity_poly.pdbx_strand_id
1 'polypeptide(L)'
;MASKNEIKETLDALNNGKFHIECPSCKEEIKLSEAGLFHLDNFTPESQAVYKRMLDEQKVRRANLKERKLNIPIKSEVGAKAINLGFLLERLAPTLDGFTFNKNDCRSMFDPIDYVIFEGLSEKQKVDKIVFVDIKSGGAQLTKKQKKIKQVVEDKKVGFKTYKP
;
A
#
# COMPACT_ATOMS: atom_id res chain seq x y z
N MET A 1 -16.34 -27.14 33.42
CA MET A 1 -16.97 -25.83 33.16
C MET A 1 -17.95 -25.58 34.27
N ALA A 2 -17.94 -24.38 34.87
CA ALA A 2 -18.87 -24.05 35.96
C ALA A 2 -20.32 -24.15 35.46
N SER A 3 -21.22 -24.60 36.32
CA SER A 3 -22.64 -24.68 35.98
C SER A 3 -23.27 -23.28 35.88
N LYS A 4 -24.37 -23.13 35.13
CA LYS A 4 -25.09 -21.84 35.03
C LYS A 4 -25.53 -21.30 36.40
N ASN A 5 -25.80 -22.20 37.36
CA ASN A 5 -26.17 -21.82 38.72
C ASN A 5 -24.98 -21.30 39.51
N GLU A 6 -23.82 -21.98 39.47
CA GLU A 6 -22.59 -21.50 40.12
C GLU A 6 -22.19 -20.11 39.62
N ILE A 7 -22.35 -19.85 38.32
CA ILE A 7 -22.03 -18.54 37.72
C ILE A 7 -23.01 -17.48 38.22
N LYS A 8 -24.30 -17.81 38.34
CA LYS A 8 -25.31 -16.89 38.85
C LYS A 8 -25.06 -16.56 40.33
N GLU A 9 -24.78 -17.57 41.15
CA GLU A 9 -24.44 -17.39 42.56
C GLU A 9 -23.18 -16.53 42.75
N THR A 10 -22.17 -16.74 41.90
CA THR A 10 -20.96 -15.93 41.91
C THR A 10 -21.25 -14.48 41.53
N LEU A 11 -22.03 -14.25 40.47
CA LEU A 11 -22.44 -12.90 40.07
C LEU A 11 -23.27 -12.21 41.14
N ASP A 12 -24.18 -12.92 41.80
CA ASP A 12 -25.00 -12.39 42.89
C ASP A 12 -24.12 -12.02 44.09
N ALA A 13 -23.11 -12.83 44.43
CA ALA A 13 -22.15 -12.52 45.48
C ALA A 13 -21.28 -11.30 45.15
N LEU A 14 -20.84 -11.16 43.89
CA LEU A 14 -20.01 -10.04 43.45
C LEU A 14 -20.80 -8.73 43.34
N ASN A 15 -22.04 -8.78 42.84
CA ASN A 15 -22.90 -7.61 42.69
C ASN A 15 -23.46 -7.10 44.03
N ASN A 16 -23.65 -7.98 45.04
CA ASN A 16 -24.16 -7.58 46.36
C ASN A 16 -23.07 -7.44 47.44
N GLY A 17 -21.82 -7.78 47.12
CA GLY A 17 -20.68 -7.71 48.03
C GLY A 17 -20.05 -6.32 48.12
N LYS A 18 -19.05 -6.18 49.01
CA LYS A 18 -18.25 -4.94 49.17
C LYS A 18 -16.88 -5.04 48.50
N PHE A 19 -16.87 -5.50 47.26
CA PHE A 19 -15.65 -5.68 46.49
C PHE A 19 -15.32 -4.42 45.71
N HIS A 20 -14.04 -4.07 45.70
CA HIS A 20 -13.49 -2.97 44.90
C HIS A 20 -12.46 -3.55 43.94
N ILE A 21 -12.43 -3.02 42.72
CA ILE A 21 -11.43 -3.39 41.71
C ILE A 21 -10.86 -2.12 41.09
N GLU A 22 -9.65 -2.23 40.56
CA GLU A 22 -9.06 -1.19 39.72
C GLU A 22 -9.46 -1.44 38.26
N CYS A 23 -10.04 -0.43 37.61
CA CYS A 23 -10.38 -0.52 36.19
C CYS A 23 -9.09 -0.60 35.35
N PRO A 24 -8.90 -1.64 34.51
CA PRO A 24 -7.67 -1.79 33.73
C PRO A 24 -7.47 -0.73 32.65
N SER A 25 -8.52 0.03 32.31
CA SER A 25 -8.46 1.07 31.27
C SER A 25 -8.12 2.46 31.83
N CYS A 26 -8.77 2.90 32.91
CA CYS A 26 -8.58 4.24 33.48
C CYS A 26 -7.85 4.25 34.82
N LYS A 27 -7.61 3.08 35.44
CA LYS A 27 -6.98 2.90 36.75
C LYS A 27 -7.74 3.50 37.93
N GLU A 28 -9.02 3.82 37.73
CA GLU A 28 -9.89 4.28 38.80
C GLU A 28 -10.40 3.08 39.60
N GLU A 29 -10.51 3.26 40.92
CA GLU A 29 -11.11 2.28 41.82
C GLU A 29 -12.64 2.32 41.67
N ILE A 30 -13.24 1.16 41.42
CA ILE A 30 -14.68 1.01 41.23
C ILE A 30 -15.22 -0.10 42.13
N LYS A 31 -16.44 0.08 42.64
CA LYS A 31 -17.17 -0.97 43.35
C LYS A 31 -17.76 -1.95 42.35
N LEU A 32 -17.60 -3.26 42.58
CA LEU A 32 -18.17 -4.28 41.70
C LEU A 32 -19.69 -4.24 41.64
N SER A 33 -20.36 -3.85 42.73
CA SER A 33 -21.81 -3.65 42.78
C SER A 33 -22.31 -2.58 41.79
N GLU A 34 -21.46 -1.62 41.44
CA GLU A 34 -21.78 -0.52 40.52
C GLU A 34 -21.32 -0.82 39.07
N ALA A 35 -20.59 -1.92 38.87
CA ALA A 35 -20.04 -2.30 37.56
C ALA A 35 -21.05 -3.05 36.65
N GLY A 36 -22.22 -3.43 37.19
CA GLY A 36 -23.27 -4.09 36.42
C GLY A 36 -22.84 -5.42 35.80
N LEU A 37 -22.20 -6.29 36.58
CA LEU A 37 -21.61 -7.54 36.09
C LEU A 37 -22.67 -8.47 35.49
N PHE A 38 -22.37 -9.06 34.33
CA PHE A 38 -23.21 -10.02 33.63
C PHE A 38 -22.39 -11.19 33.07
N HIS A 39 -23.07 -12.26 32.66
CA HIS A 39 -22.45 -13.40 31.99
C HIS A 39 -23.09 -13.66 30.63
N LEU A 40 -22.26 -13.67 29.59
CA LEU A 40 -22.65 -13.89 28.19
C LEU A 40 -23.82 -12.99 27.79
N ASP A 41 -24.96 -13.59 27.45
CA ASP A 41 -26.14 -12.90 26.92
C ASP A 41 -27.08 -12.39 28.02
N ASN A 42 -26.78 -12.65 29.30
CA ASN A 42 -27.63 -12.24 30.43
C ASN A 42 -27.34 -10.81 30.89
N PHE A 43 -27.42 -9.86 29.96
CA PHE A 43 -27.13 -8.45 30.21
C PHE A 43 -28.04 -7.86 31.29
N THR A 44 -27.50 -6.92 32.06
CA THR A 44 -28.33 -5.98 32.83
C THR A 44 -29.09 -5.06 31.85
N PRO A 45 -30.21 -4.43 32.26
CA PRO A 45 -30.93 -3.49 31.40
C PRO A 45 -30.04 -2.35 30.86
N GLU A 46 -29.09 -1.89 31.68
CA GLU A 46 -28.11 -0.86 31.34
C GLU A 46 -27.13 -1.35 30.27
N SER A 47 -26.51 -2.52 30.48
CA SER A 47 -25.58 -3.11 29.51
C SER A 47 -26.28 -3.44 28.19
N GLN A 48 -27.55 -3.86 28.23
CA GLN A 48 -28.33 -4.13 27.02
C GLN A 48 -28.59 -2.86 26.21
N ALA A 49 -28.86 -1.72 26.87
CA ALA A 49 -29.04 -0.43 26.21
C ALA A 49 -27.73 0.06 25.56
N VAL A 50 -26.60 -0.07 26.26
CA VAL A 50 -25.27 0.26 25.72
C VAL A 50 -24.92 -0.63 24.52
N TYR A 51 -25.18 -1.93 24.63
CA TYR A 51 -24.94 -2.87 23.53
C TYR A 51 -25.77 -2.54 22.28
N LYS A 52 -27.06 -2.22 22.44
CA LYS A 52 -27.91 -1.76 21.33
C LYS A 52 -27.37 -0.49 20.67
N ARG A 53 -26.96 0.50 21.47
CA ARG A 53 -26.34 1.73 20.96
C ARG A 53 -25.08 1.43 20.15
N MET A 54 -24.19 0.57 20.67
CA MET A 54 -22.98 0.15 19.97
C MET A 54 -23.30 -0.51 18.62
N LEU A 55 -24.31 -1.39 18.57
CA LEU A 55 -24.72 -2.02 17.31
C LEU A 55 -25.23 -1.00 16.29
N ASP A 56 -26.00 -0.02 16.72
CA ASP A 56 -26.53 1.02 15.84
C ASP A 56 -25.43 1.97 15.34
N GLU A 57 -24.48 2.35 16.21
CA GLU A 57 -23.27 3.08 15.82
C GLU A 57 -22.44 2.30 14.80
N GLN A 58 -22.27 0.99 14.99
CA GLN A 58 -21.57 0.15 14.04
C GLN A 58 -22.30 0.08 12.68
N LYS A 59 -23.64 0.01 12.66
CA LYS A 59 -24.42 0.05 11.41
C LYS A 59 -24.20 1.36 10.66
N VAL A 60 -24.31 2.50 11.36
CA VAL A 60 -24.10 3.84 10.77
C VAL A 60 -22.67 3.95 10.24
N ARG A 61 -21.67 3.53 11.03
CA ARG A 61 -20.27 3.55 10.62
C ARG A 61 -20.02 2.70 9.37
N ARG A 62 -20.62 1.51 9.29
CA ARG A 62 -20.55 0.64 8.10
C ARG A 62 -21.17 1.30 6.88
N ALA A 63 -22.32 1.95 7.02
CA ALA A 63 -22.97 2.68 5.93
C ALA A 63 -22.09 3.84 5.42
N ASN A 64 -21.57 4.66 6.33
CA ASN A 64 -20.67 5.77 6.00
C ASN A 64 -19.38 5.28 5.29
N LEU A 65 -18.79 4.17 5.75
CA LEU A 65 -17.60 3.59 5.09
C LEU A 65 -17.93 3.09 3.68
N LYS A 66 -19.10 2.50 3.48
CA LYS A 66 -19.55 2.03 2.16
C LYS A 66 -19.74 3.20 1.20
N GLU A 67 -20.39 4.27 1.65
CA GLU A 67 -20.58 5.49 0.86
C GLU A 67 -19.25 6.16 0.52
N ARG A 68 -18.35 6.32 1.50
CA ARG A 68 -17.00 6.83 1.27
C ARG A 68 -16.25 6.02 0.22
N LYS A 69 -16.35 4.68 0.26
CA LYS A 69 -15.71 3.81 -0.74
C LYS A 69 -16.25 4.04 -2.15
N LEU A 70 -17.56 4.29 -2.30
CA LEU A 70 -18.18 4.61 -3.58
C LEU A 70 -17.72 5.98 -4.12
N ASN A 71 -17.50 6.94 -3.22
CA ASN A 71 -17.09 8.30 -3.55
C ASN A 71 -15.57 8.47 -3.71
N ILE A 72 -14.75 7.47 -3.38
CA ILE A 72 -13.33 7.49 -3.70
C ILE A 72 -13.19 7.42 -5.22
N PRO A 73 -12.55 8.41 -5.86
CA PRO A 73 -12.34 8.37 -7.30
C PRO A 73 -11.42 7.18 -7.63
N ILE A 74 -11.99 6.13 -8.21
CA ILE A 74 -11.27 4.94 -8.72
C ILE A 74 -10.10 5.35 -9.64
N LYS A 75 -10.24 6.50 -10.31
CA LYS A 75 -9.22 7.10 -11.18
C LYS A 75 -7.88 7.34 -10.48
N SER A 76 -7.84 7.76 -9.21
CA SER A 76 -6.57 8.06 -8.55
C SER A 76 -5.76 6.79 -8.24
N GLU A 77 -6.44 5.71 -7.82
CA GLU A 77 -5.77 4.44 -7.54
C GLU A 77 -5.32 3.73 -8.82
N VAL A 78 -6.20 3.65 -9.82
CA VAL A 78 -5.87 3.04 -11.12
C VAL A 78 -4.76 3.81 -11.82
N GLY A 79 -4.82 5.15 -11.79
CA GLY A 79 -3.78 6.02 -12.35
C GLY A 79 -2.43 5.83 -11.65
N ALA A 80 -2.41 5.85 -10.31
CA ALA A 80 -1.18 5.63 -9.55
C ALA A 80 -0.58 4.24 -9.79
N LYS A 81 -1.41 3.19 -9.85
CA LYS A 81 -0.98 1.83 -10.20
C LYS A 81 -0.37 1.76 -11.60
N ALA A 82 -1.02 2.37 -12.59
CA ALA A 82 -0.53 2.38 -13.97
C ALA A 82 0.82 3.11 -14.09
N ILE A 83 0.98 4.25 -13.42
CA ILE A 83 2.23 5.02 -13.39
C ILE A 83 3.35 4.18 -12.74
N ASN A 84 3.09 3.60 -11.57
CA ASN A 84 4.07 2.78 -10.85
C ASN A 84 4.47 1.53 -11.66
N LEU A 85 3.51 0.93 -12.37
CA LEU A 85 3.79 -0.20 -13.26
C LEU A 85 4.68 0.23 -14.43
N GLY A 86 4.45 1.40 -15.01
CA GLY A 86 5.34 1.97 -16.04
C GLY A 86 6.79 2.08 -15.55
N PHE A 87 7.00 2.70 -14.39
CA PHE A 87 8.32 2.83 -13.77
C PHE A 87 9.00 1.50 -13.43
N LEU A 88 8.21 0.45 -13.17
CA LEU A 88 8.73 -0.89 -12.93
C LEU A 88 9.15 -1.55 -14.25
N LEU A 89 8.32 -1.43 -15.29
CA LEU A 89 8.62 -1.98 -16.62
C LEU A 89 9.88 -1.33 -17.22
N GLU A 90 10.08 -0.02 -17.05
CA GLU A 90 11.31 0.67 -17.44
C GLU A 90 12.55 0.02 -16.81
N ARG A 91 12.50 -0.33 -15.52
CA ARG A 91 13.61 -0.97 -14.79
C ARG A 91 13.83 -2.43 -15.16
N LEU A 92 12.74 -3.14 -15.47
CA LEU A 92 12.79 -4.57 -15.75
C LEU A 92 12.93 -4.89 -17.23
N ALA A 93 12.86 -3.89 -18.13
CA ALA A 93 12.87 -4.10 -19.58
C ALA A 93 13.93 -5.10 -20.07
N PRO A 94 15.20 -5.08 -19.61
CA PRO A 94 16.22 -6.04 -20.04
C PRO A 94 15.97 -7.50 -19.64
N THR A 95 15.02 -7.74 -18.75
CA THR A 95 14.59 -9.08 -18.29
C THR A 95 13.27 -9.52 -18.89
N LEU A 96 12.58 -8.65 -19.63
CA LEU A 96 11.28 -8.96 -20.22
C LEU A 96 11.43 -9.73 -21.53
N ASP A 97 10.47 -10.61 -21.80
CA ASP A 97 10.38 -11.32 -23.07
C ASP A 97 10.27 -10.35 -24.24
N GLY A 98 11.01 -10.64 -25.32
CA GLY A 98 11.04 -9.82 -26.52
C GLY A 98 12.00 -8.62 -26.48
N PHE A 99 12.72 -8.40 -25.37
CA PHE A 99 13.80 -7.42 -25.34
C PHE A 99 14.99 -7.91 -26.18
N THR A 100 15.34 -7.18 -27.23
CA THR A 100 16.24 -7.65 -28.29
C THR A 100 17.73 -7.42 -28.00
N PHE A 101 18.07 -6.71 -26.93
CA PHE A 101 19.46 -6.40 -26.60
C PHE A 101 19.98 -7.28 -25.48
N ASN A 102 21.28 -7.55 -25.49
CA ASN A 102 21.92 -8.22 -24.39
C ASN A 102 21.85 -7.34 -23.13
N LYS A 103 21.28 -7.89 -22.04
CA LYS A 103 21.13 -7.19 -20.76
C LYS A 103 22.45 -6.68 -20.18
N ASN A 104 23.57 -7.36 -20.44
CA ASN A 104 24.89 -6.95 -19.95
C ASN A 104 25.43 -5.70 -20.66
N ASP A 105 24.93 -5.40 -21.85
CA ASP A 105 25.27 -4.22 -22.65
C ASP A 105 24.42 -2.99 -22.29
N CYS A 106 23.37 -3.17 -21.48
CA CYS A 106 22.45 -2.11 -21.11
C CYS A 106 22.98 -1.31 -19.91
N ARG A 107 22.95 0.02 -19.99
CA ARG A 107 23.24 0.94 -18.89
C ARG A 107 22.06 1.86 -18.66
N SER A 108 21.43 1.72 -17.49
CA SER A 108 20.27 2.52 -17.12
C SER A 108 20.66 3.98 -16.86
N MET A 109 19.86 4.90 -17.36
CA MET A 109 19.92 6.34 -17.13
C MET A 109 18.60 6.90 -16.55
N PHE A 110 17.46 6.24 -16.80
CA PHE A 110 16.11 6.68 -16.37
C PHE A 110 15.67 8.02 -16.97
N ASP A 111 15.23 9.02 -16.20
CA ASP A 111 14.83 10.30 -16.79
C ASP A 111 16.06 11.06 -17.32
N PRO A 112 16.08 11.49 -18.61
CA PRO A 112 14.98 11.47 -19.58
C PRO A 112 14.95 10.32 -20.59
N ILE A 113 15.96 9.46 -20.65
CA ILE A 113 16.06 8.33 -21.58
C ILE A 113 16.49 7.11 -20.77
N ASP A 114 15.73 6.01 -20.82
CA ASP A 114 15.89 4.91 -19.88
C ASP A 114 17.23 4.17 -19.96
N TYR A 115 17.76 3.94 -21.17
CA TYR A 115 19.00 3.17 -21.37
C TYR A 115 19.92 3.76 -22.43
N VAL A 116 21.22 3.55 -22.23
CA VAL A 116 22.23 3.49 -23.30
C VAL A 116 22.67 2.04 -23.44
N ILE A 117 22.67 1.54 -24.67
CA ILE A 117 23.05 0.17 -24.99
C ILE A 117 24.34 0.20 -25.80
N PHE A 118 25.36 -0.51 -25.31
CA PHE A 118 26.65 -0.68 -25.97
C PHE A 118 26.68 -2.02 -26.71
N GLU A 119 25.92 -2.11 -27.80
CA GLU A 119 25.65 -3.36 -28.51
C GLU A 119 26.93 -4.07 -28.95
N GLY A 120 27.09 -5.32 -28.48
CA GLY A 120 28.23 -6.19 -28.78
C GLY A 120 29.32 -6.16 -27.72
N LEU A 121 29.25 -5.25 -26.73
CA LEU A 121 30.31 -5.09 -25.74
C LEU A 121 30.57 -6.37 -24.94
N SER A 122 29.52 -6.98 -24.39
CA SER A 122 29.65 -8.16 -23.52
C SER A 122 30.07 -9.42 -24.29
N GLU A 123 29.59 -9.61 -25.51
CA GLU A 123 29.83 -10.85 -26.27
C GLU A 123 31.10 -10.78 -27.12
N LYS A 124 31.36 -9.63 -27.73
CA LYS A 124 32.43 -9.45 -28.72
C LYS A 124 33.61 -8.64 -28.19
N GLN A 125 33.51 -8.09 -26.97
CA GLN A 125 34.47 -7.14 -26.41
C GLN A 125 34.71 -5.92 -27.30
N LYS A 126 33.69 -5.53 -28.06
CA LYS A 126 33.69 -4.38 -28.96
C LYS A 126 32.28 -3.79 -29.03
N VAL A 127 32.19 -2.47 -29.06
CA VAL A 127 30.92 -1.76 -29.30
C VAL A 127 30.72 -1.60 -30.80
N ASP A 128 29.72 -2.28 -31.36
CA ASP A 128 29.32 -2.11 -32.76
C ASP A 128 28.41 -0.89 -32.93
N LYS A 129 27.55 -0.63 -31.93
CA LYS A 129 26.59 0.46 -31.94
C LYS A 129 26.29 0.96 -30.53
N ILE A 130 26.09 2.27 -30.40
CA ILE A 130 25.52 2.88 -29.20
C ILE A 130 24.06 3.24 -29.49
N VAL A 131 23.12 2.70 -28.71
CA VAL A 131 21.68 2.93 -28.90
C VAL A 131 21.11 3.60 -27.66
N PHE A 132 20.43 4.74 -27.85
CA PHE A 132 19.63 5.38 -26.82
C PHE A 132 18.22 4.81 -26.87
N VAL A 133 17.76 4.20 -25.78
CA VAL A 133 16.48 3.52 -25.71
C VAL A 133 15.63 4.13 -24.61
N ASP A 134 14.38 4.42 -24.97
CA ASP A 134 13.34 4.90 -24.06
C ASP A 134 12.19 3.89 -24.11
N ILE A 135 11.88 3.28 -22.97
CA ILE A 135 10.89 2.23 -22.81
C ILE A 135 9.51 2.88 -22.74
N LYS A 136 8.57 2.34 -23.52
CA LYS A 136 7.18 2.79 -23.52
C LYS A 136 6.25 1.62 -23.33
N SER A 137 5.34 1.74 -22.36
CA SER A 137 4.24 0.81 -22.12
C SER A 137 2.90 1.43 -22.50
N GLY A 138 1.93 0.59 -22.91
CA GLY A 138 0.51 1.00 -23.00
C GLY A 138 0.22 2.18 -23.94
N GLY A 139 0.95 2.32 -25.06
CA GLY A 139 0.75 3.40 -26.04
C GLY A 139 1.41 4.73 -25.69
N ALA A 140 2.18 4.79 -24.59
CA ALA A 140 2.90 5.98 -24.18
C ALA A 140 3.81 6.51 -25.31
N GLN A 141 3.83 7.82 -25.47
CA GLN A 141 4.61 8.51 -26.49
C GLN A 141 5.82 9.22 -25.87
N LEU A 142 6.82 9.53 -26.69
CA LEU A 142 7.95 10.36 -26.25
C LEU A 142 7.47 11.73 -25.75
N THR A 143 7.97 12.16 -24.60
CA THR A 143 7.76 13.51 -24.06
C THR A 143 8.44 14.56 -24.93
N LYS A 144 8.12 15.84 -24.72
CA LYS A 144 8.81 16.95 -25.42
C LYS A 144 10.32 16.95 -25.19
N LYS A 145 10.78 16.63 -23.96
CA LYS A 145 12.20 16.53 -23.60
C LYS A 145 12.87 15.37 -24.34
N GLN A 146 12.23 14.20 -24.35
CA GLN A 146 12.69 13.02 -25.07
C GLN A 146 12.79 13.23 -26.58
N LYS A 147 11.78 13.86 -27.19
CA LYS A 147 11.78 14.20 -28.63
C LYS A 147 12.96 15.10 -29.02
N LYS A 148 13.29 16.09 -28.17
CA LYS A 148 14.46 16.95 -28.40
C LYS A 148 15.77 16.15 -28.35
N ILE A 149 15.90 15.22 -27.40
CA ILE A 149 17.09 14.37 -27.30
C ILE A 149 17.20 13.46 -28.52
N LYS A 150 16.10 12.80 -28.90
CA LYS A 150 16.01 11.99 -30.12
C LYS A 150 16.51 12.77 -31.34
N GLN A 151 16.04 14.00 -31.53
CA GLN A 151 16.45 14.84 -32.65
C GLN A 151 17.96 15.14 -32.63
N VAL A 152 18.53 15.46 -31.47
CA VAL A 152 20.00 15.70 -31.34
C VAL A 152 20.80 14.44 -31.71
N VAL A 153 20.32 13.26 -31.32
CA VAL A 153 20.94 11.98 -31.68
C VAL A 153 20.82 11.70 -33.18
N GLU A 154 19.63 11.90 -33.78
CA GLU A 154 19.38 11.72 -35.22
C GLU A 154 20.20 12.69 -36.08
N ASP A 155 20.37 13.93 -35.61
CA ASP A 155 21.24 14.95 -36.21
C ASP A 155 22.75 14.64 -36.04
N LYS A 156 23.10 13.50 -35.42
CA LYS A 156 24.49 13.08 -35.12
C LYS A 156 25.28 14.07 -34.25
N LYS A 157 24.58 14.89 -33.44
CA LYS A 157 25.18 15.86 -32.52
C LYS A 157 25.56 15.21 -31.18
N VAL A 158 26.26 14.07 -31.24
CA VAL A 158 26.71 13.28 -30.07
C VAL A 158 28.22 13.37 -29.97
N GLY A 159 28.76 13.58 -28.78
CA GLY A 159 30.20 13.73 -28.55
C GLY A 159 30.71 12.89 -27.38
N PHE A 160 31.96 12.45 -27.48
CA PHE A 160 32.67 11.77 -26.41
C PHE A 160 33.68 12.74 -25.79
N LYS A 161 33.64 12.92 -24.46
CA LYS A 161 34.59 13.75 -23.72
C LYS A 161 35.06 13.03 -22.47
N THR A 162 36.35 13.12 -22.19
CA THR A 162 36.94 12.67 -20.92
C THR A 162 37.18 13.89 -20.05
N TYR A 163 36.52 13.96 -18.91
CA TYR A 163 36.82 14.96 -17.87
C TYR A 163 37.77 14.32 -16.87
N LYS A 164 38.88 15.01 -16.58
CA LYS A 164 39.80 14.64 -15.50
C LYS A 164 39.59 15.66 -14.38
N PRO A 165 39.13 15.24 -13.19
CA PRO A 165 38.92 16.14 -12.05
C PRO A 165 40.24 16.71 -11.52
#